data_AF-A0A357QQ66-F1
#
_entry.id   AF-A0A357QQ66-F1
#
_cell.length_a   1.000
_cell.length_b   1.000
_cell.length_c   1.000
_cell.angle_alpha   90.00
_cell.angle_beta   90.00
_cell.angle_gamma   90.00
#
_symmetry.space_group_name_H-M   'P 1'
#
loop_
_entity.id
_entity.type
_entity.pdbx_description
1 polymer ?
#
loop_
_entity_poly.entity_id
_entity_poly.type
_entity_poly.pdbx_seq_one_letter_code
_entity_poly.pdbx_strand_id
1 'polypeptide(L)'
;MTKTKLIPLEELYEKNTIGVKLVEQTRSYQTALAGEKIEKKISRTKYLKVCCSCGKPYESHKYNSYACGHRCRQNIIYRRKKGLNPLGNIEQLTKEKRIREIKERLGYL
;
A
#
# COMPACT_ATOMS: atom_id res chain seq x y z
N MET A 1 5.16 29.32 -13.41
CA MET A 1 5.20 27.87 -13.09
C MET A 1 4.08 27.18 -13.85
N THR A 2 4.41 26.29 -14.79
CA THR A 2 3.43 25.48 -15.51
C THR A 2 2.67 24.63 -14.49
N LYS A 3 1.34 24.80 -14.41
CA LYS A 3 0.48 23.94 -13.58
C LYS A 3 0.51 22.54 -14.17
N THR A 4 1.44 21.70 -13.74
CA THR A 4 1.35 20.25 -13.97
C THR A 4 0.01 19.77 -13.43
N LYS A 5 -0.80 19.13 -14.27
CA LYS A 5 -2.05 18.51 -13.83
C LYS A 5 -1.74 17.58 -12.64
N LEU A 6 -2.53 17.72 -11.57
CA LEU A 6 -2.41 16.83 -10.42
C LEU A 6 -2.79 15.42 -10.85
N ILE A 7 -1.93 14.46 -10.52
CA ILE A 7 -2.20 13.03 -10.74
C ILE A 7 -3.40 12.65 -9.86
N PRO A 8 -4.44 11.98 -10.41
CA PRO A 8 -5.53 11.42 -9.62
C PRO A 8 -5.03 10.50 -8.50
N LEU A 9 -5.82 10.35 -7.43
CA LEU A 9 -5.40 9.49 -6.33
C LEU A 9 -5.39 8.01 -6.75
N GLU A 10 -6.32 7.65 -7.63
CA GLU A 10 -6.48 6.33 -8.24
C GLU A 10 -5.19 5.90 -8.94
N GLU A 11 -4.65 6.78 -9.79
CA GLU A 11 -3.39 6.54 -10.50
C GLU A 11 -2.21 6.40 -9.53
N LEU A 12 -2.22 7.09 -8.38
CA LEU A 12 -1.22 6.90 -7.33
C LEU A 12 -1.35 5.56 -6.63
N TYR A 13 -2.56 5.02 -6.45
CA TYR A 13 -2.77 3.70 -5.85
C TYR A 13 -2.32 2.57 -6.77
N GLU A 14 -2.50 2.75 -8.08
CA GLU A 14 -2.06 1.80 -9.10
C GLU A 14 -0.53 1.80 -9.18
N LYS A 15 0.07 2.97 -9.46
CA LYS A 15 1.51 3.11 -9.65
C LYS A 15 2.33 2.74 -8.42
N ASN A 16 1.75 2.84 -7.22
CA ASN A 16 2.47 2.51 -6.00
C ASN A 16 2.40 1.04 -5.60
N THR A 17 1.52 0.25 -6.22
CA THR A 17 1.37 -1.18 -5.92
C THR A 17 2.37 -1.95 -6.76
N ILE A 18 3.31 -2.63 -6.09
CA ILE A 18 4.38 -3.39 -6.75
C ILE A 18 4.20 -4.90 -6.63
N GLY A 19 3.31 -5.38 -5.77
CA GLY A 19 3.02 -6.80 -5.61
C GLY A 19 1.71 -7.04 -4.88
N VAL A 20 1.12 -8.22 -5.11
CA VAL A 20 -0.11 -8.67 -4.46
C VAL A 20 0.08 -10.11 -4.02
N LYS A 21 -0.35 -10.43 -2.79
CA LYS A 21 -0.43 -11.82 -2.33
C LYS A 21 -1.71 -12.06 -1.56
N LEU A 22 -2.20 -13.29 -1.59
CA LEU A 22 -3.27 -13.75 -0.72
C LEU A 22 -2.66 -14.34 0.55
N VAL A 23 -3.16 -13.89 1.69
CA VAL A 23 -2.75 -14.40 3.00
C VAL A 23 -3.95 -15.07 3.64
N GLU A 24 -3.81 -16.36 3.90
CA GLU A 24 -4.78 -17.11 4.70
C GLU A 24 -4.60 -16.75 6.18
N GLN A 25 -5.71 -16.48 6.86
CA GLN A 25 -5.75 -16.19 8.29
C GLN A 25 -6.88 -16.99 8.93
N THR A 26 -6.65 -17.48 10.13
CA THR A 26 -7.72 -18.08 10.94
C THR A 26 -8.28 -17.00 11.85
N ARG A 27 -9.56 -16.66 11.67
CA ARG A 27 -10.27 -15.76 12.58
C ARG A 27 -11.03 -16.61 13.59
N SER A 28 -10.74 -16.41 14.87
CA SER A 28 -11.51 -16.98 15.96
C SER A 28 -12.55 -15.99 16.46
N TYR A 29 -13.75 -16.49 16.77
CA TYR A 29 -14.80 -15.74 17.43
C TYR A 29 -15.42 -16.62 18.51
N GLN A 30 -15.75 -15.98 19.64
CA GLN A 30 -16.38 -16.63 20.77
C GLN A 30 -17.86 -16.24 20.76
N THR A 31 -18.75 -17.22 20.73
CA THR A 31 -20.19 -16.97 20.76
C THR A 31 -20.65 -16.74 22.20
N ALA A 32 -21.47 -15.71 22.41
CA ALA A 32 -21.98 -15.34 23.74
C ALA A 32 -22.90 -16.40 24.37
N LEU A 33 -23.44 -17.33 23.56
CA LEU A 33 -24.49 -18.27 23.97
C LEU A 33 -23.98 -19.63 24.45
N ALA A 34 -22.76 -20.05 24.07
CA ALA A 34 -22.26 -21.39 24.38
C ALA A 34 -20.78 -21.42 24.82
N GLY A 35 -20.07 -20.29 24.80
CA GLY A 35 -18.63 -20.24 25.06
C GLY A 35 -17.76 -20.94 24.00
N GLU A 36 -18.40 -21.54 22.98
CA GLU A 36 -17.72 -22.22 21.89
C GLU A 36 -16.90 -21.24 21.05
N LYS A 37 -15.63 -21.62 20.84
CA LYS A 37 -14.70 -20.89 19.98
C LYS A 37 -14.84 -21.43 18.57
N ILE A 38 -15.42 -20.63 17.68
CA ILE A 38 -15.54 -20.98 16.26
C ILE A 38 -14.34 -20.39 15.53
N GLU A 39 -13.66 -21.24 14.75
CA GLU A 39 -12.54 -20.84 13.91
C GLU A 39 -12.94 -20.86 12.44
N LYS A 40 -12.74 -19.73 11.74
CA LYS A 40 -13.02 -19.60 10.31
C LYS A 40 -11.75 -19.21 9.56
N LYS A 41 -11.40 -20.01 8.55
CA LYS A 41 -10.36 -19.64 7.58
C LYS A 41 -10.89 -18.52 6.69
N ILE A 42 -10.12 -17.45 6.59
CA ILE A 42 -10.41 -16.31 5.72
C ILE A 42 -9.17 -16.01 4.88
N SER A 43 -9.37 -15.67 3.61
CA SER A 43 -8.29 -15.24 2.72
C SER A 43 -8.35 -13.72 2.59
N ARG A 44 -7.23 -13.04 2.85
CA ARG A 44 -7.12 -11.58 2.72
C ARG A 44 -6.05 -11.21 1.72
N THR A 45 -6.39 -10.29 0.82
CA THR A 45 -5.42 -9.67 -0.07
C THR A 45 -4.49 -8.76 0.73
N LYS A 46 -3.20 -8.89 0.47
CA LYS A 46 -2.14 -8.03 1.00
C LYS A 46 -1.38 -7.44 -0.17
N TYR A 47 -1.30 -6.12 -0.21
CA TYR A 47 -0.61 -5.36 -1.24
C TYR A 47 0.78 -4.98 -0.73
N LEU A 48 1.80 -5.25 -1.52
CA LEU A 48 3.12 -4.67 -1.36
C LEU A 48 3.15 -3.35 -2.15
N LYS A 49 3.42 -2.27 -1.45
CA LYS A 49 3.34 -0.92 -1.98
C LYS A 49 4.61 -0.14 -1.69
N VAL A 50 4.87 0.89 -2.50
CA VAL A 50 5.94 1.87 -2.28
C VAL A 50 5.31 3.19 -1.84
N CYS A 51 5.86 3.84 -0.82
CA CYS A 51 5.29 5.10 -0.34
C CYS A 51 5.56 6.23 -1.35
N CYS A 52 4.52 6.92 -1.81
CA CYS A 52 4.63 8.03 -2.76
C CYS A 52 5.29 9.29 -2.17
N SER A 53 5.61 9.30 -0.87
CA SER A 53 6.34 10.40 -0.22
C SER A 53 7.81 10.07 0.05
N CYS A 54 8.12 8.85 0.51
CA CYS A 54 9.47 8.51 1.01
C CYS A 54 10.11 7.33 0.30
N GLY A 55 9.40 6.66 -0.61
CA GLY A 55 9.90 5.52 -1.39
C GLY A 55 10.12 4.23 -0.62
N LYS A 56 9.78 4.17 0.68
CA LYS A 56 9.91 2.94 1.45
C LYS A 56 8.84 1.91 1.02
N PRO A 57 9.21 0.63 0.87
CA PRO A 57 8.24 -0.44 0.70
C PRO A 57 7.45 -0.65 1.99
N TYR A 58 6.17 -0.96 1.87
CA TYR A 58 5.29 -1.29 2.99
C TYR A 58 4.18 -2.24 2.53
N GLU A 59 3.69 -3.06 3.44
CA GLU A 59 2.54 -3.91 3.18
C GLU A 59 1.25 -3.24 3.69
N SER A 60 0.15 -3.44 2.98
CA SER A 60 -1.16 -2.92 3.34
C SER A 60 -2.27 -3.87 2.90
N HIS A 61 -3.34 -3.97 3.69
CA HIS A 61 -4.57 -4.63 3.25
C HIS A 61 -5.48 -3.71 2.43
N LYS A 62 -5.13 -2.43 2.31
CA LYS A 62 -5.93 -1.41 1.64
C LYS A 62 -5.34 -1.07 0.28
N TYR A 63 -6.11 -1.32 -0.78
CA TYR A 63 -5.74 -0.90 -2.13
C TYR A 63 -5.56 0.62 -2.23
N ASN A 64 -6.47 1.40 -1.63
CA ASN A 64 -6.47 2.87 -1.66
C ASN A 64 -5.45 3.52 -0.70
N SER A 65 -4.27 2.91 -0.51
CA SER A 65 -3.19 3.49 0.29
C SER A 65 -2.02 3.94 -0.60
N TYR A 66 -1.60 5.20 -0.42
CA TYR A 66 -0.45 5.83 -1.11
C TYR A 66 0.73 6.16 -0.18
N ALA A 67 0.61 5.89 1.11
CA ALA A 67 1.59 6.25 2.13
C ALA A 67 1.82 5.13 3.14
N CYS A 68 3.07 4.96 3.58
CA CYS A 68 3.45 3.97 4.59
C CYS A 68 3.05 4.35 6.03
N GLY A 69 2.57 5.58 6.25
CA GLY A 69 2.20 6.06 7.58
C GLY A 69 1.64 7.48 7.59
N HIS A 70 1.21 7.92 8.77
CA HIS A 70 0.48 9.19 8.95
C HIS A 70 1.27 10.42 8.48
N ARG A 71 2.56 10.52 8.86
CA ARG A 71 3.42 11.65 8.47
C ARG A 71 3.59 11.75 6.95
N CYS A 72 3.80 10.62 6.27
CA CYS A 72 3.92 10.60 4.80
C CYS A 72 2.58 10.99 4.13
N ARG A 73 1.45 10.55 4.70
CA ARG A 73 0.12 10.94 4.22
C ARG A 73 -0.09 12.46 4.33
N GLN A 74 0.24 13.05 5.47
CA GLN A 74 0.13 14.51 5.67
C GLN A 74 1.01 15.28 4.67
N ASN A 75 2.25 14.85 4.44
CA ASN A 75 3.15 15.48 3.47
C ASN A 75 2.58 15.46 2.04
N ILE A 76 1.98 14.35 1.62
CA ILE A 76 1.33 14.21 0.31
C ILE A 76 0.13 15.16 0.21
N ILE A 77 -0.72 15.20 1.24
CA ILE A 77 -1.88 16.11 1.29
C ILE A 77 -1.42 17.56 1.20
N TYR A 78 -0.40 17.94 1.95
CA TYR A 78 0.17 19.29 1.94
C TYR A 78 0.70 19.69 0.56
N ARG A 79 1.45 18.81 -0.12
CA ARG A 79 1.94 19.05 -1.48
C ARG A 79 0.79 19.21 -2.49
N ARG A 80 -0.20 18.32 -2.43
CA ARG A 80 -1.38 18.40 -3.31
C ARG A 80 -2.17 19.68 -3.10
N LYS A 81 -2.35 20.14 -1.86
CA LYS A 81 -2.96 21.45 -1.54
C LYS A 81 -2.20 22.63 -2.17
N LYS A 82 -0.89 22.49 -2.37
CA LYS A 82 -0.04 23.47 -3.09
C LYS A 82 -0.02 23.28 -4.60
N GLY A 83 -0.84 22.39 -5.16
CA GLY A 83 -0.84 22.08 -6.60
C GLY A 83 0.39 21.29 -7.05
N LEU A 84 1.14 20.70 -6.11
CA LEU A 84 2.31 19.88 -6.40
C LEU A 84 1.94 18.40 -6.36
N ASN A 85 2.40 17.65 -7.36
CA ASN A 85 2.31 16.20 -7.29
C ASN A 85 3.18 15.68 -6.14
N PRO A 86 2.73 14.62 -5.43
CA PRO A 86 3.57 13.96 -4.46
C PRO A 86 4.75 13.32 -5.20
N LEU A 87 5.89 14.01 -5.15
CA LEU A 87 7.14 13.54 -5.73
C LEU A 87 7.78 12.53 -4.77
N GLY A 88 7.71 11.26 -5.12
CA GLY A 88 8.88 10.42 -5.23
C GLY A 88 8.90 9.95 -6.68
N ASN A 89 10.06 9.79 -7.27
CA ASN A 89 10.17 9.30 -8.65
C ASN A 89 9.73 7.83 -8.61
N ILE A 90 8.41 7.57 -8.62
CA ILE A 90 7.82 6.25 -8.39
C ILE A 90 8.45 5.33 -9.40
N GLU A 91 8.50 5.73 -10.68
CA GLU A 91 9.20 5.02 -11.75
C GLU A 91 10.67 4.68 -11.44
N GLN A 92 11.43 5.58 -10.80
CA GLN A 92 12.81 5.26 -10.37
C GLN A 92 12.88 4.35 -9.14
N LEU A 93 11.93 4.48 -8.21
CA LEU A 93 11.81 3.66 -7.00
C LEU A 93 11.25 2.27 -7.31
N THR A 94 10.45 2.18 -8.38
CA THR A 94 9.89 0.99 -9.00
C THR A 94 10.75 0.51 -10.18
N LYS A 95 12.04 0.82 -10.21
CA LYS A 95 12.95 0.17 -11.15
C LYS A 95 12.90 -1.33 -10.91
N GLU A 96 12.65 -2.10 -11.97
CA GLU A 96 12.35 -3.53 -11.92
C GLU A 96 13.34 -4.35 -11.07
N LYS A 97 14.65 -4.05 -11.15
CA LYS A 97 15.67 -4.75 -10.35
C LYS A 97 15.43 -4.63 -8.84
N ARG A 98 15.12 -3.42 -8.33
CA ARG A 98 14.80 -3.20 -6.91
C ARG A 98 13.47 -3.82 -6.50
N ILE A 99 12.47 -3.78 -7.40
CA ILE A 99 11.18 -4.42 -7.12
C ILE A 99 11.35 -5.93 -6.96
N ARG A 100 12.13 -6.57 -7.82
CA ARG A 100 12.36 -8.03 -7.77
C ARG A 100 12.98 -8.45 -6.45
N GLU A 101 14.02 -7.76 -5.98
CA GLU A 101 14.64 -8.03 -4.67
C GLU A 101 13.66 -7.84 -3.50
N ILE A 102 12.84 -6.79 -3.53
CA ILE A 102 11.85 -6.52 -2.47
C ILE A 102 10.75 -7.59 -2.48
N LYS A 103 10.28 -7.99 -3.66
CA LYS A 103 9.28 -9.04 -3.86
C LYS A 103 9.76 -10.38 -3.33
N GLU A 104 10.95 -10.81 -3.73
CA GLU A 104 11.58 -12.06 -3.27
C GLU A 104 11.75 -12.06 -1.74
N ARG A 105 12.28 -10.96 -1.16
CA ARG A 105 12.46 -10.82 0.29
C ARG A 105 11.15 -10.89 1.09
N LEU A 106 10.04 -10.44 0.52
CA LEU A 106 8.74 -10.34 1.22
C LEU A 106 7.74 -11.44 0.81
N GLY A 107 8.17 -12.41 -0.01
CA GLY A 107 7.34 -13.53 -0.45
C GLY A 107 6.17 -13.11 -1.35
N TYR A 108 6.44 -12.16 -2.26
CA TYR A 108 5.52 -11.76 -3.33
C TYR A 108 6.06 -12.30 -4.65
N LEU A 109 5.26 -13.07 -5.40
CA LEU A 109 5.56 -13.47 -6.78
C LEU A 109 5.20 -12.30 -7.74
#